data_AF-A0A945YGZ2-F1
#
_entry.id   AF-A0A945YGZ2-F1
#
_cell.length_a   1.000
_cell.length_b   1.000
_cell.length_c   1.000
_cell.angle_alpha   90.00
_cell.angle_beta   90.00
_cell.angle_gamma   90.00
#
_symmetry.space_group_name_H-M   'P 1'
#
loop_
_entity.id
_entity.type
_entity.pdbx_description
1 polymer ?
#
loop_
_entity_poly.entity_id
_entity_poly.type
_entity_poly.pdbx_seq_one_letter_code
_entity_poly.pdbx_strand_id
1 'polypeptide(L)'
;MLTAVYVSSAYHEVASKEIEYVSGSLKSDYVLPNPLSKSDVSRYNRIFELQKSGQWLQAAKIIRKLGNRILLGHVLAQKFLHPTKYRSKYPELLAWMQKYADHPQAKRIYALALRRRPINWKLPPKPIGKYLRGNGPIPINQSQNKPLLKRSKAKHLQARQFKKHITKLIRNGWPTGAYRKLVSPSFQKALHPTEIAKSRAEIAHGYFIFGKDDLAIKLAKKSILEYPKESVVGAWAAGLAAWRSNKINEAQKFFEHVAVNSAATNDLAAAGSFWASRCHLSSRRPRKANEWLRAAAVHEGTFYGVIAARALGIDSNLDFKNPKVSDNLFSNIREFPHMRRFLALLQLKKSKEAEKEIRSLFYVVPDQLRSSLTAVAAVNGMPGFAMRSAGVLKQEGHPTYFIALYPFPSWTIPEKVLLDPALVFAIVRQESQFYPRAKSRRGARGLMQLMPRTAAAIGRNKQLKRGKGRDNLFNPNLNLILGSQYISDLMEDERVSNNLFKALV
;
A
#
# COMPACT_ATOMS: atom_id res chain seq x y z
N MET A 1 -13.23 26.12 -27.70
CA MET A 1 -12.20 25.28 -28.36
C MET A 1 -10.78 25.78 -28.12
N LEU A 2 -10.48 27.07 -28.29
CA LEU A 2 -9.12 27.63 -28.06
C LEU A 2 -8.64 27.60 -26.58
N THR A 3 -9.55 27.71 -25.61
CA THR A 3 -9.23 27.56 -24.17
C THR A 3 -8.90 26.13 -23.75
N ALA A 4 -9.37 25.10 -24.47
CA ALA A 4 -9.01 23.71 -24.21
C ALA A 4 -7.63 23.36 -24.77
N VAL A 5 -7.19 24.03 -25.84
CA VAL A 5 -5.88 23.83 -26.48
C VAL A 5 -4.76 24.49 -25.66
N TYR A 6 -4.98 25.67 -25.08
CA TYR A 6 -4.01 26.33 -24.20
C TYR A 6 -3.82 25.61 -22.85
N VAL A 7 -4.89 25.02 -22.30
CA VAL A 7 -4.80 24.12 -21.14
C VAL A 7 -4.02 22.86 -21.54
N SER A 8 -4.21 22.30 -22.73
CA SER A 8 -3.41 21.14 -23.19
C SER A 8 -1.91 21.42 -23.34
N SER A 9 -1.49 22.62 -23.80
CA SER A 9 -0.07 22.93 -24.03
C SER A 9 0.67 23.23 -22.73
N ALA A 10 0.06 23.99 -21.81
CA ALA A 10 0.62 24.24 -20.48
C ALA A 10 0.72 22.94 -19.65
N TYR A 11 -0.22 22.00 -19.84
CA TYR A 11 -0.15 20.68 -19.20
C TYR A 11 0.95 19.80 -19.80
N HIS A 12 1.21 19.87 -21.10
CA HIS A 12 2.35 19.18 -21.72
C HIS A 12 3.70 19.73 -21.25
N GLU A 13 3.81 21.03 -20.99
CA GLU A 13 5.04 21.67 -20.55
C GLU A 13 5.35 21.45 -19.05
N VAL A 14 4.31 21.34 -18.22
CA VAL A 14 4.44 20.92 -16.81
C VAL A 14 4.71 19.42 -16.70
N ALA A 15 4.00 18.60 -17.48
CA ALA A 15 4.25 17.15 -17.54
C ALA A 15 5.65 16.83 -18.08
N SER A 16 6.16 17.59 -19.07
CA SER A 16 7.51 17.38 -19.59
C SER A 16 8.58 17.72 -18.54
N LYS A 17 8.45 18.83 -17.79
CA LYS A 17 9.35 19.18 -16.68
C LYS A 17 9.27 18.20 -15.51
N GLU A 18 8.07 17.69 -15.17
CA GLU A 18 7.90 16.67 -14.14
C GLU A 18 8.47 15.31 -14.57
N ILE A 19 8.33 14.92 -15.85
CA ILE A 19 8.96 13.74 -16.42
C ILE A 19 10.49 13.89 -16.45
N GLU A 20 11.02 15.09 -16.72
CA GLU A 20 12.45 15.38 -16.70
C GLU A 20 13.02 15.30 -15.28
N TYR A 21 12.34 15.89 -14.29
CA TYR A 21 12.69 15.78 -12.85
C TYR A 21 12.65 14.32 -12.37
N VAL A 22 11.61 13.57 -12.74
CA VAL A 22 11.48 12.15 -12.45
C VAL A 22 12.60 11.35 -13.12
N SER A 23 12.92 11.63 -14.39
CA SER A 23 14.00 10.94 -15.12
C SER A 23 15.39 11.23 -14.56
N GLY A 24 15.62 12.44 -14.03
CA GLY A 24 16.83 12.82 -13.31
C GLY A 24 16.92 12.14 -11.93
N SER A 25 15.81 12.06 -11.19
CA SER A 25 15.73 11.38 -9.89
C SER A 25 15.83 9.84 -9.97
N LEU A 26 15.61 9.28 -11.16
CA LEU A 26 15.79 7.86 -11.47
C LEU A 26 17.25 7.51 -11.81
N LYS A 27 18.13 8.50 -12.02
CA LYS A 27 19.57 8.23 -12.16
C LYS A 27 20.11 7.75 -10.82
N SER A 28 20.60 6.51 -10.81
CA SER A 28 21.24 5.92 -9.65
C SER A 28 22.72 6.28 -9.64
N ASP A 29 23.21 6.88 -8.55
CA ASP A 29 24.65 7.14 -8.31
C ASP A 29 25.45 5.85 -7.98
N TYR A 30 24.89 4.68 -8.27
CA TYR A 30 25.49 3.38 -8.00
C TYR A 30 25.44 2.49 -9.25
N VAL A 31 26.45 1.62 -9.36
CA VAL A 31 26.51 0.59 -10.41
C VAL A 31 26.08 -0.75 -9.83
N LEU A 32 25.07 -1.37 -10.44
CA LEU A 32 24.64 -2.71 -10.06
C LEU A 32 25.71 -3.75 -10.46
N PRO A 33 26.19 -4.58 -9.52
CA PRO A 33 27.10 -5.66 -9.86
C PRO A 33 26.45 -6.66 -10.81
N ASN A 34 27.29 -7.23 -11.69
CA ASN A 34 26.86 -8.15 -12.72
C ASN A 34 27.32 -9.60 -12.42
N PRO A 35 26.61 -10.38 -11.59
CA PRO A 35 27.06 -11.72 -11.18
C PRO A 35 26.99 -12.81 -12.27
N LEU A 36 26.22 -12.59 -13.34
CA LEU A 36 26.12 -13.51 -14.48
C LEU A 36 26.94 -13.01 -15.68
N SER A 37 27.58 -13.95 -16.39
CA SER A 37 28.17 -13.68 -17.71
C SER A 37 27.08 -13.39 -18.75
N LYS A 38 27.44 -12.68 -19.84
CA LYS A 38 26.52 -12.42 -20.97
C LYS A 38 25.91 -13.72 -21.53
N SER A 39 26.70 -14.79 -21.59
CA SER A 39 26.23 -16.09 -22.07
C SER A 39 25.19 -16.72 -21.13
N ASP A 40 25.40 -16.66 -19.81
CA ASP A 40 24.43 -17.18 -18.84
C ASP A 40 23.16 -16.34 -18.78
N VAL A 41 23.25 -15.02 -18.96
CA VAL A 41 22.07 -14.15 -19.10
C VAL A 41 21.17 -14.63 -20.24
N SER A 42 21.75 -14.86 -21.43
CA SER A 42 21.02 -15.37 -22.58
C SER A 42 20.42 -16.77 -22.31
N ARG A 43 21.22 -17.69 -21.75
CA ARG A 43 20.75 -19.04 -21.39
C ARG A 43 19.60 -19.02 -20.40
N TYR A 44 19.68 -18.23 -19.33
CA TYR A 44 18.59 -18.14 -18.34
C TYR A 44 17.32 -17.57 -18.93
N ASN A 45 17.39 -16.49 -19.72
CA ASN A 45 16.23 -15.93 -20.39
C ASN A 45 15.55 -16.98 -21.27
N ARG A 46 16.34 -17.70 -22.07
CA ARG A 46 15.83 -18.78 -22.91
C ARG A 46 15.21 -19.92 -22.09
N ILE A 47 15.85 -20.34 -21.00
CA ILE A 47 15.31 -21.37 -20.09
C ILE A 47 13.94 -20.95 -19.54
N PHE A 48 13.82 -19.73 -19.03
CA PHE A 48 12.57 -19.25 -18.44
C PHE A 48 11.44 -19.13 -19.49
N GLU A 49 11.76 -18.74 -20.73
CA GLU A 49 10.81 -18.71 -21.84
C GLU A 49 10.35 -20.11 -22.25
N LEU A 50 11.29 -21.04 -22.48
CA LEU A 50 11.00 -22.43 -22.83
C LEU A 50 10.14 -23.10 -21.75
N GLN A 51 10.44 -22.86 -20.48
CA GLN A 51 9.62 -23.38 -19.40
C GLN A 51 8.22 -22.74 -19.33
N LYS A 52 8.08 -21.48 -19.71
CA LYS A 52 6.76 -20.82 -19.80
C LYS A 52 5.92 -21.45 -20.92
N SER A 53 6.54 -21.87 -22.03
CA SER A 53 5.86 -22.58 -23.12
C SER A 53 5.71 -24.08 -22.88
N GLY A 54 6.33 -24.64 -21.83
CA GLY A 54 6.29 -26.06 -21.47
C GLY A 54 7.27 -26.94 -22.25
N GLN A 55 8.26 -26.34 -22.90
CA GLN A 55 9.31 -27.04 -23.66
C GLN A 55 10.42 -27.54 -22.73
N TRP A 56 10.10 -28.52 -21.88
CA TRP A 56 10.94 -28.97 -20.78
C TRP A 56 12.27 -29.60 -21.21
N LEU A 57 12.26 -30.43 -22.26
CA LEU A 57 13.45 -31.12 -22.75
C LEU A 57 14.49 -30.14 -23.31
N GLN A 58 14.03 -29.13 -24.06
CA GLN A 58 14.89 -28.08 -24.58
C GLN A 58 15.49 -27.24 -23.44
N ALA A 59 14.67 -26.86 -22.47
CA ALA A 59 15.15 -26.15 -21.28
C ALA A 59 16.21 -26.98 -20.53
N ALA A 60 16.01 -28.30 -20.38
CA ALA A 60 16.98 -29.18 -19.72
C ALA A 60 18.33 -29.26 -20.45
N LYS A 61 18.33 -29.25 -21.80
CA LYS A 61 19.58 -29.19 -22.59
C LYS A 61 20.36 -27.91 -22.31
N ILE A 62 19.68 -26.77 -22.20
CA ILE A 62 20.33 -25.48 -21.91
C ILE A 62 20.79 -25.39 -20.45
N ILE A 63 20.01 -25.92 -19.50
CA ILE A 63 20.38 -25.95 -18.07
C ILE A 63 21.74 -26.63 -17.85
N ARG A 64 22.05 -27.71 -18.60
CA ARG A 64 23.34 -28.40 -18.49
C ARG A 64 24.53 -27.52 -18.90
N LYS A 65 24.31 -26.55 -19.80
CA LYS A 65 25.33 -25.63 -20.33
C LYS A 65 25.50 -24.35 -19.49
N LEU A 66 24.78 -24.19 -18.38
CA LEU A 66 24.93 -23.03 -17.50
C LEU A 66 26.28 -23.08 -16.77
N GLY A 67 27.04 -21.99 -16.87
CA GLY A 67 28.28 -21.81 -16.09
C GLY A 67 27.97 -21.46 -14.64
N ASN A 68 27.19 -20.40 -14.42
CA ASN A 68 26.73 -20.00 -13.11
C ASN A 68 25.30 -20.51 -12.82
N ARG A 69 25.14 -21.42 -11.84
CA ARG A 69 23.86 -22.07 -11.49
C ARG A 69 23.06 -21.37 -10.38
N ILE A 70 23.36 -20.11 -10.07
CA ILE A 70 22.77 -19.43 -8.92
C ILE A 70 21.24 -19.27 -8.97
N LEU A 71 20.65 -19.19 -10.17
CA LEU A 71 19.20 -19.07 -10.33
C LEU A 71 18.50 -20.42 -10.52
N LEU A 72 19.21 -21.55 -10.38
CA LEU A 72 18.63 -22.87 -10.61
C LEU A 72 17.43 -23.17 -9.69
N GLY A 73 17.45 -22.67 -8.45
CA GLY A 73 16.30 -22.77 -7.54
C GLY A 73 15.05 -22.10 -8.11
N HIS A 74 15.17 -20.92 -8.74
CA HIS A 74 14.06 -20.23 -9.41
C HIS A 74 13.60 -20.96 -10.67
N VAL A 75 14.55 -21.45 -11.47
CA VAL A 75 14.28 -22.23 -12.68
C VAL A 75 13.48 -23.49 -12.34
N LEU A 76 13.90 -24.25 -11.34
CA LEU A 76 13.18 -25.45 -10.92
C LEU A 76 11.82 -25.10 -10.30
N ALA A 77 11.75 -24.02 -9.51
CA ALA A 77 10.49 -23.58 -8.94
C ALA A 77 9.46 -23.19 -10.01
N GLN A 78 9.86 -22.54 -11.11
CA GLN A 78 8.97 -22.23 -12.23
C GLN A 78 8.39 -23.51 -12.85
N LYS A 79 9.25 -24.50 -13.13
CA LYS A 79 8.82 -25.82 -13.63
C LYS A 79 7.85 -26.50 -12.65
N PHE A 80 8.19 -26.59 -11.36
CA PHE A 80 7.42 -27.34 -10.38
C PHE A 80 6.10 -26.68 -9.98
N LEU A 81 6.00 -25.36 -10.14
CA LEU A 81 4.80 -24.56 -9.87
C LEU A 81 4.04 -24.17 -11.13
N HIS A 82 4.40 -24.74 -12.29
CA HIS A 82 3.74 -24.47 -13.55
C HIS A 82 2.23 -24.82 -13.44
N PRO A 83 1.31 -23.94 -13.87
CA PRO A 83 -0.11 -24.13 -13.60
C PRO A 83 -0.74 -25.33 -14.31
N THR A 84 -0.31 -25.65 -15.54
CA THR A 84 -0.98 -26.65 -16.40
C THR A 84 -0.05 -27.68 -17.02
N LYS A 85 1.06 -27.23 -17.63
CA LYS A 85 1.98 -28.05 -18.44
C LYS A 85 3.00 -28.92 -17.68
N TYR A 86 3.05 -28.87 -16.34
CA TYR A 86 3.93 -29.77 -15.56
C TYR A 86 3.29 -30.13 -14.22
N ARG A 87 3.39 -31.41 -13.85
CA ARG A 87 2.94 -31.93 -12.55
C ARG A 87 4.12 -32.53 -11.80
N SER A 88 4.66 -31.76 -10.86
CA SER A 88 5.79 -32.16 -10.01
C SER A 88 5.47 -33.37 -9.11
N LYS A 89 6.42 -34.31 -9.02
CA LYS A 89 6.35 -35.47 -8.12
C LYS A 89 6.90 -35.12 -6.74
N TYR A 90 6.50 -35.86 -5.71
CA TYR A 90 6.99 -35.64 -4.35
C TYR A 90 8.52 -35.67 -4.22
N PRO A 91 9.26 -36.62 -4.83
CA PRO A 91 10.72 -36.66 -4.71
C PRO A 91 11.40 -35.39 -5.25
N GLU A 92 10.87 -34.80 -6.34
CA GLU A 92 11.37 -33.54 -6.90
C GLU A 92 11.17 -32.37 -5.92
N LEU A 93 9.99 -32.32 -5.29
CA LEU A 93 9.65 -31.28 -4.33
C LEU A 93 10.48 -31.42 -3.05
N LEU A 94 10.71 -32.65 -2.58
CA LEU A 94 11.57 -32.95 -1.44
C LEU A 94 13.02 -32.52 -1.71
N ALA A 95 13.59 -32.93 -2.84
CA ALA A 95 14.94 -32.57 -3.23
C ALA A 95 15.10 -31.05 -3.41
N TRP A 96 14.09 -30.37 -3.97
CA TRP A 96 14.10 -28.92 -4.06
C TRP A 96 14.10 -28.27 -2.68
N MET A 97 13.24 -28.73 -1.77
CA MET A 97 13.17 -28.16 -0.41
C MET A 97 14.46 -28.39 0.37
N GLN A 98 15.14 -29.53 0.19
CA GLN A 98 16.45 -29.78 0.82
C GLN A 98 17.53 -28.78 0.41
N LYS A 99 17.50 -28.29 -0.83
CA LYS A 99 18.52 -27.39 -1.36
C LYS A 99 18.15 -25.91 -1.35
N TYR A 100 16.85 -25.59 -1.40
CA TYR A 100 16.34 -24.25 -1.68
C TYR A 100 15.26 -23.80 -0.69
N ALA A 101 15.30 -24.29 0.56
CA ALA A 101 14.33 -23.92 1.59
C ALA A 101 14.30 -22.41 1.93
N ASP A 102 15.36 -21.67 1.60
CA ASP A 102 15.50 -20.21 1.78
C ASP A 102 14.80 -19.42 0.66
N HIS A 103 14.57 -20.02 -0.51
CA HIS A 103 14.00 -19.32 -1.65
C HIS A 103 12.57 -18.81 -1.36
N PRO A 104 12.15 -17.69 -1.96
CA PRO A 104 10.82 -17.10 -1.72
C PRO A 104 9.67 -18.02 -2.16
N GLN A 105 9.92 -18.96 -3.08
CA GLN A 105 8.95 -19.97 -3.51
C GLN A 105 8.78 -21.12 -2.49
N ALA A 106 9.67 -21.24 -1.50
CA ALA A 106 9.75 -22.40 -0.61
C ALA A 106 8.44 -22.65 0.15
N LYS A 107 7.74 -21.61 0.60
CA LYS A 107 6.42 -21.79 1.26
C LYS A 107 5.40 -22.47 0.36
N ARG A 108 5.37 -22.10 -0.93
CA ARG A 108 4.42 -22.66 -1.90
C ARG A 108 4.82 -24.08 -2.30
N ILE A 109 6.12 -24.34 -2.46
CA ILE A 109 6.65 -25.67 -2.78
C ILE A 109 6.46 -26.62 -1.59
N TYR A 110 6.75 -26.19 -0.37
CA TYR A 110 6.51 -26.94 0.86
C TYR A 110 5.03 -27.33 1.01
N ALA A 111 4.12 -26.37 0.83
CA ALA A 111 2.68 -26.66 0.87
C ALA A 111 2.25 -27.65 -0.23
N LEU A 112 2.85 -27.55 -1.43
CA LEU A 112 2.60 -28.50 -2.50
C LEU A 112 3.16 -29.90 -2.19
N ALA A 113 4.35 -29.96 -1.57
CA ALA A 113 5.01 -31.20 -1.15
C ALA A 113 4.16 -31.92 -0.10
N LEU A 114 3.68 -31.22 0.93
CA LEU A 114 2.82 -31.80 1.96
C LEU A 114 1.53 -32.42 1.37
N ARG A 115 0.91 -31.76 0.39
CA ARG A 115 -0.28 -32.28 -0.29
C ARG A 115 -0.04 -33.51 -1.16
N ARG A 116 1.20 -33.69 -1.64
CA ARG A 116 1.57 -34.76 -2.57
C ARG A 116 2.41 -35.85 -1.91
N ARG A 117 2.63 -35.77 -0.60
CA ARG A 117 3.46 -36.70 0.16
C ARG A 117 2.78 -38.05 0.27
N PRO A 118 3.42 -39.15 -0.17
CA PRO A 118 2.97 -40.49 0.16
C PRO A 118 3.18 -40.79 1.65
N ILE A 119 2.33 -41.63 2.25
CA ILE A 119 2.31 -41.87 3.71
C ILE A 119 3.69 -42.24 4.27
N ASN A 120 4.42 -43.13 3.58
CA ASN A 120 5.70 -43.71 4.01
C ASN A 120 6.94 -42.84 3.70
N TRP A 121 6.76 -41.60 3.27
CA TRP A 121 7.88 -40.73 2.90
C TRP A 121 8.23 -39.69 3.99
N LYS A 122 9.54 -39.45 4.18
CA LYS A 122 10.06 -38.39 5.06
C LYS A 122 9.46 -37.04 4.74
N LEU A 123 9.20 -36.22 5.76
CA LEU A 123 8.72 -34.84 5.60
C LEU A 123 9.77 -33.96 4.90
N PRO A 124 9.34 -33.00 4.06
CA PRO A 124 10.27 -32.03 3.51
C PRO A 124 10.71 -31.04 4.60
N PRO A 125 11.93 -30.46 4.50
CA PRO A 125 12.35 -29.43 5.43
C PRO A 125 11.42 -28.21 5.32
N LYS A 126 11.22 -27.51 6.44
CA LYS A 126 10.37 -26.32 6.46
C LYS A 126 11.07 -25.15 5.76
N PRO A 127 10.33 -24.22 5.14
CA PRO A 127 10.89 -22.99 4.61
C PRO A 127 11.60 -22.20 5.73
N ILE A 128 12.79 -21.69 5.43
CA ILE A 128 13.63 -20.92 6.36
C ILE A 128 13.69 -19.44 5.98
N GLY A 129 14.20 -18.61 6.88
CA GLY A 129 14.40 -17.18 6.65
C GLY A 129 13.20 -16.30 7.00
N LYS A 130 13.52 -15.03 7.30
CA LYS A 130 12.54 -13.96 7.47
C LYS A 130 12.16 -13.39 6.09
N TYR A 131 10.98 -12.80 5.99
CA TYR A 131 10.46 -12.27 4.73
C TYR A 131 9.56 -11.07 4.98
N LEU A 132 9.85 -9.93 4.37
CA LEU A 132 9.04 -8.72 4.46
C LEU A 132 7.71 -8.90 3.71
N ARG A 133 6.64 -9.17 4.47
CA ARG A 133 5.29 -9.41 3.93
C ARG A 133 4.52 -8.11 3.73
N GLY A 134 3.56 -8.16 2.81
CA GLY A 134 2.67 -7.04 2.50
C GLY A 134 3.20 -6.18 1.36
N ASN A 135 2.28 -5.47 0.72
CA ASN A 135 2.57 -4.36 -0.18
C ASN A 135 2.14 -3.07 0.52
N GLY A 136 2.66 -1.93 0.05
CA GLY A 136 2.32 -0.62 0.57
C GLY A 136 2.89 -0.30 1.96
N PRO A 137 2.70 0.95 2.42
CA PRO A 137 3.17 1.40 3.71
C PRO A 137 2.47 0.63 4.85
N ILE A 138 3.14 0.52 6.00
CA ILE A 138 2.55 -0.10 7.19
C ILE A 138 1.40 0.78 7.68
N PRO A 139 0.18 0.24 7.86
CA PRO A 139 -0.89 0.99 8.48
C PRO A 139 -0.49 1.45 9.88
N ILE A 140 -0.62 2.75 10.16
CA ILE A 140 -0.22 3.40 11.42
C ILE A 140 -0.80 2.68 12.65
N ASN A 141 -1.99 2.09 12.53
CA ASN A 141 -2.71 1.43 13.63
C ASN A 141 -2.25 0.02 14.02
N GLN A 142 -1.31 -0.61 13.30
CA GLN A 142 -0.90 -1.99 13.64
C GLN A 142 0.22 -2.10 14.68
N SER A 143 1.07 -1.07 14.80
CA SER A 143 2.22 -1.10 15.71
C SER A 143 1.87 -0.77 17.17
N GLN A 144 0.87 0.10 17.40
CA GLN A 144 0.55 0.60 18.74
C GLN A 144 -0.52 -0.20 19.51
N ASN A 145 -1.07 -1.28 18.93
CA ASN A 145 -2.04 -2.13 19.61
C ASN A 145 -1.36 -3.23 20.44
N LYS A 146 -0.30 -2.89 21.20
CA LYS A 146 0.04 -3.74 22.35
C LYS A 146 -1.17 -3.75 23.27
N PRO A 147 -1.63 -4.91 23.75
CA PRO A 147 -2.78 -4.95 24.64
C PRO A 147 -2.51 -4.05 25.85
N LEU A 148 -3.36 -3.04 26.05
CA LEU A 148 -3.26 -2.04 27.12
C LEU A 148 -3.32 -2.66 28.53
N LEU A 149 -3.65 -3.96 28.63
CA LEU A 149 -3.74 -4.72 29.87
C LEU A 149 -3.29 -6.17 29.66
N LYS A 150 -2.62 -6.72 30.67
CA LYS A 150 -2.51 -8.17 30.88
C LYS A 150 -3.88 -8.71 31.30
N ARG A 151 -4.61 -9.36 30.38
CA ARG A 151 -5.84 -10.11 30.70
C ARG A 151 -5.76 -11.50 30.10
N SER A 152 -6.61 -12.42 30.57
CA SER A 152 -6.65 -13.77 30.01
C SER A 152 -6.99 -13.74 28.52
N LYS A 153 -6.51 -14.75 27.77
CA LYS A 153 -6.78 -14.90 26.32
C LYS A 153 -8.28 -14.88 26.01
N ALA A 154 -9.11 -15.44 26.90
CA ALA A 154 -10.57 -15.43 26.79
C ALA A 154 -11.15 -14.00 26.90
N LYS A 155 -10.73 -13.22 27.91
CA LYS A 155 -11.17 -11.81 28.06
C LYS A 155 -10.71 -10.93 26.89
N HIS A 156 -9.51 -11.17 26.35
CA HIS A 156 -9.06 -10.50 25.12
C HIS A 156 -9.96 -10.81 23.93
N LEU A 157 -10.35 -12.08 23.75
CA LEU A 157 -11.23 -12.49 22.67
C LEU A 157 -12.62 -11.86 22.82
N GLN A 158 -13.18 -11.85 24.03
CA GLN A 158 -14.47 -11.23 24.33
C GLN A 158 -14.48 -9.73 24.01
N ALA A 159 -13.51 -8.96 24.52
CA ALA A 159 -13.41 -7.53 24.22
C ALA A 159 -13.25 -7.26 22.70
N ARG A 160 -12.52 -8.13 21.99
CA ARG A 160 -12.39 -8.04 20.53
C ARG A 160 -13.72 -8.32 19.82
N GLN A 161 -14.51 -9.27 20.30
CA GLN A 161 -15.85 -9.56 19.75
C GLN A 161 -16.80 -8.38 19.99
N PHE A 162 -16.79 -7.78 21.18
CA PHE A 162 -17.62 -6.63 21.52
C PHE A 162 -17.29 -5.40 20.66
N LYS A 163 -16.00 -5.07 20.47
CA LYS A 163 -15.59 -4.00 19.55
C LYS A 163 -16.02 -4.29 18.11
N LYS A 164 -15.84 -5.52 17.63
CA LYS A 164 -16.34 -5.92 16.30
C LYS A 164 -17.86 -5.76 16.18
N HIS A 165 -18.61 -6.04 17.24
CA HIS A 165 -20.06 -5.86 17.26
C HIS A 165 -20.44 -4.38 17.13
N ILE A 166 -19.78 -3.48 17.88
CA ILE A 166 -19.93 -2.02 17.74
C ILE A 166 -19.65 -1.57 16.30
N THR A 167 -18.50 -1.95 15.74
CA THR A 167 -18.14 -1.58 14.35
C THR A 167 -19.14 -2.13 13.33
N LYS A 168 -19.70 -3.34 13.56
CA LYS A 168 -20.73 -3.92 12.69
C LYS A 168 -22.02 -3.10 12.72
N LEU A 169 -22.48 -2.70 13.90
CA LEU A 169 -23.68 -1.88 14.05
C LEU A 169 -23.54 -0.52 13.36
N ILE A 170 -22.39 0.15 13.52
CA ILE A 170 -22.09 1.42 12.83
C ILE A 170 -22.13 1.24 11.31
N ARG A 171 -21.44 0.21 10.79
CA ARG A 171 -21.40 -0.07 9.34
C ARG A 171 -22.78 -0.38 8.74
N ASN A 172 -23.68 -0.91 9.55
CA ASN A 172 -25.05 -1.22 9.15
C ASN A 172 -26.00 -0.02 9.29
N GLY A 173 -25.50 1.19 9.58
CA GLY A 173 -26.36 2.37 9.71
C GLY A 173 -26.98 2.57 11.09
N TRP A 174 -26.52 1.85 12.13
CA TRP A 174 -27.15 1.92 13.46
C TRP A 174 -26.17 2.32 14.59
N PRO A 175 -25.59 3.55 14.55
CA PRO A 175 -24.70 4.04 15.60
C PRO A 175 -25.39 4.17 16.96
N THR A 176 -26.70 4.46 17.01
CA THR A 176 -27.46 4.50 18.27
C THR A 176 -27.55 3.13 18.95
N GLY A 177 -27.77 2.06 18.19
CA GLY A 177 -27.71 0.70 18.72
C GLY A 177 -26.32 0.36 19.26
N ALA A 178 -25.27 0.82 18.57
CA ALA A 178 -23.89 0.66 19.02
C ALA A 178 -23.64 1.37 20.36
N TYR A 179 -24.16 2.60 20.53
CA TYR A 179 -24.08 3.34 21.79
C TYR A 179 -24.83 2.62 22.92
N ARG A 180 -26.04 2.12 22.67
CA ARG A 180 -26.82 1.34 23.65
C ARG A 180 -26.05 0.10 24.13
N LYS A 181 -25.38 -0.60 23.21
CA LYS A 181 -24.52 -1.74 23.58
C LYS A 181 -23.30 -1.28 24.39
N LEU A 182 -22.63 -0.21 23.98
CA LEU A 182 -21.46 0.30 24.69
C LEU A 182 -21.76 0.66 26.15
N VAL A 183 -22.92 1.26 26.45
CA VAL A 183 -23.30 1.64 27.82
C VAL A 183 -23.86 0.49 28.65
N SER A 184 -24.10 -0.68 28.05
CA SER A 184 -24.65 -1.83 28.77
C SER A 184 -23.65 -2.40 29.79
N PRO A 185 -24.11 -2.95 30.94
CA PRO A 185 -23.23 -3.45 32.00
C PRO A 185 -22.22 -4.49 31.52
N SER A 186 -22.62 -5.36 30.57
CA SER A 186 -21.74 -6.39 30.02
C SER A 186 -20.55 -5.80 29.25
N PHE A 187 -20.78 -4.75 28.45
CA PHE A 187 -19.72 -4.07 27.70
C PHE A 187 -18.84 -3.23 28.64
N GLN A 188 -19.44 -2.53 29.60
CA GLN A 188 -18.71 -1.72 30.59
C GLN A 188 -17.78 -2.59 31.44
N LYS A 189 -18.21 -3.80 31.83
CA LYS A 189 -17.37 -4.75 32.58
C LYS A 189 -16.28 -5.42 31.74
N ALA A 190 -16.50 -5.60 30.43
CA ALA A 190 -15.58 -6.33 29.55
C ALA A 190 -14.52 -5.45 28.87
N LEU A 191 -14.80 -4.17 28.69
CA LEU A 191 -13.91 -3.22 28.00
C LEU A 191 -13.15 -2.36 29.01
N HIS A 192 -11.88 -2.11 28.74
CA HIS A 192 -11.13 -1.12 29.50
C HIS A 192 -11.68 0.29 29.25
N PRO A 193 -11.58 1.24 30.19
CA PRO A 193 -12.12 2.57 29.97
C PRO A 193 -11.57 3.30 28.73
N THR A 194 -10.30 3.11 28.38
CA THR A 194 -9.74 3.61 27.11
C THR A 194 -10.29 2.90 25.87
N GLU A 195 -10.70 1.62 25.97
CA GLU A 195 -11.41 0.93 24.88
C GLU A 195 -12.85 1.44 24.74
N ILE A 196 -13.49 1.81 25.85
CA ILE A 196 -14.80 2.45 25.87
C ILE A 196 -14.71 3.82 25.21
N ALA A 197 -13.71 4.63 25.54
CA ALA A 197 -13.46 5.92 24.92
C ALA A 197 -13.23 5.82 23.40
N LYS A 198 -12.37 4.89 22.96
CA LYS A 198 -12.15 4.65 21.53
C LYS A 198 -13.43 4.21 20.81
N SER A 199 -14.20 3.32 21.43
CA SER A 199 -15.50 2.88 20.88
C SER A 199 -16.50 4.05 20.82
N ARG A 200 -16.50 4.91 21.82
CA ARG A 200 -17.32 6.14 21.86
C ARG A 200 -16.95 7.10 20.73
N ALA A 201 -15.65 7.31 20.49
CA ALA A 201 -15.14 8.11 19.39
C ALA A 201 -15.54 7.53 18.03
N GLU A 202 -15.46 6.20 17.84
CA GLU A 202 -15.93 5.52 16.62
C GLU A 202 -17.45 5.72 16.41
N ILE A 203 -18.25 5.66 17.47
CA ILE A 203 -19.69 5.88 17.40
C ILE A 203 -20.01 7.34 17.05
N ALA A 204 -19.29 8.32 17.63
CA ALA A 204 -19.43 9.73 17.30
C ALA A 204 -19.16 9.98 15.81
N HIS A 205 -18.11 9.34 15.27
CA HIS A 205 -17.85 9.34 13.84
C HIS A 205 -18.97 8.70 13.02
N GLY A 206 -19.53 7.58 13.49
CA GLY A 206 -20.73 6.98 12.91
C GLY A 206 -21.91 7.95 12.84
N TYR A 207 -22.19 8.68 13.92
CA TYR A 207 -23.27 9.70 13.92
C TYR A 207 -23.05 10.78 12.87
N PHE A 208 -21.82 11.31 12.73
CA PHE A 208 -21.49 12.29 11.70
C PHE A 208 -21.75 11.74 10.28
N ILE A 209 -21.30 10.52 9.99
CA ILE A 209 -21.50 9.88 8.68
C ILE A 209 -22.98 9.81 8.30
N PHE A 210 -23.86 9.52 9.26
CA PHE A 210 -25.31 9.42 9.05
C PHE A 210 -26.07 10.75 9.30
N GLY A 211 -25.37 11.89 9.30
CA GLY A 211 -26.00 13.21 9.38
C GLY A 211 -26.58 13.58 10.76
N LYS A 212 -26.20 12.87 11.83
CA LYS A 212 -26.68 13.11 13.19
C LYS A 212 -25.69 13.98 13.98
N ASP A 213 -25.54 15.23 13.55
CA ASP A 213 -24.49 16.14 14.03
C ASP A 213 -24.55 16.42 15.53
N ASP A 214 -25.72 16.72 16.08
CA ASP A 214 -25.84 17.00 17.52
C ASP A 214 -25.45 15.80 18.40
N LEU A 215 -25.77 14.58 17.95
CA LEU A 215 -25.37 13.36 18.65
C LEU A 215 -23.86 13.12 18.55
N ALA A 216 -23.26 13.39 17.39
CA ALA A 216 -21.81 13.31 17.21
C ALA A 216 -21.08 14.27 18.15
N ILE A 217 -21.52 15.53 18.18
CA ILE A 217 -20.96 16.59 19.03
C ILE A 217 -21.12 16.23 20.52
N LYS A 218 -22.33 15.88 20.96
CA LYS A 218 -22.60 15.52 22.36
C LYS A 218 -21.72 14.36 22.82
N LEU A 219 -21.61 13.32 21.99
CA LEU A 219 -20.86 12.13 22.34
C LEU A 219 -19.35 12.38 22.36
N ALA A 220 -18.85 13.20 21.44
CA ALA A 220 -17.44 13.61 21.42
C ALA A 220 -17.07 14.47 22.63
N LYS A 221 -17.89 15.45 23.03
CA LYS A 221 -17.68 16.26 24.25
C LYS A 221 -17.49 15.35 25.47
N LYS A 222 -18.36 14.34 25.62
CA LYS A 222 -18.24 13.33 26.69
C LYS A 222 -16.95 12.53 26.59
N SER A 223 -16.52 12.16 25.38
CA SER A 223 -15.26 11.43 25.19
C SER A 223 -14.02 12.27 25.52
N ILE A 224 -14.03 13.55 25.15
CA ILE A 224 -12.92 14.47 25.42
C ILE A 224 -12.78 14.71 26.92
N LEU A 225 -13.89 14.91 27.63
CA LEU A 225 -13.88 15.15 29.08
C LEU A 225 -13.30 13.97 29.86
N GLU A 226 -13.72 12.74 29.54
CA GLU A 226 -13.31 11.55 30.29
C GLU A 226 -11.93 11.01 29.84
N TYR A 227 -11.64 11.06 28.53
CA TYR A 227 -10.44 10.46 27.93
C TYR A 227 -9.89 11.34 26.79
N PRO A 228 -9.28 12.49 27.10
CA PRO A 228 -8.81 13.44 26.09
C PRO A 228 -7.90 12.80 25.04
N LYS A 229 -6.97 11.93 25.46
CA LYS A 229 -6.00 11.27 24.58
C LYS A 229 -6.67 10.32 23.57
N GLU A 230 -7.67 9.55 23.97
CA GLU A 230 -8.35 8.58 23.10
C GLU A 230 -9.44 9.20 22.21
N SER A 231 -9.75 10.48 22.40
CA SER A 231 -10.91 11.14 21.80
C SER A 231 -10.68 11.69 20.37
N VAL A 232 -9.47 11.58 19.81
CA VAL A 232 -9.08 12.25 18.54
C VAL A 232 -10.09 12.04 17.41
N VAL A 233 -10.47 10.79 17.13
CA VAL A 233 -11.41 10.47 16.04
C VAL A 233 -12.81 11.05 16.30
N GLY A 234 -13.25 11.04 17.56
CA GLY A 234 -14.54 11.60 17.95
C GLY A 234 -14.54 13.13 17.87
N ALA A 235 -13.45 13.77 18.31
CA ALA A 235 -13.25 15.21 18.18
C ALA A 235 -13.21 15.63 16.71
N TRP A 236 -12.50 14.90 15.86
CA TRP A 236 -12.49 15.14 14.41
C TRP A 236 -13.90 15.10 13.81
N ALA A 237 -14.67 14.06 14.11
CA ALA A 237 -16.04 13.93 13.65
C ALA A 237 -16.95 15.05 14.18
N ALA A 238 -16.79 15.45 15.44
CA ALA A 238 -17.55 16.54 16.04
C ALA A 238 -17.17 17.92 15.46
N GLY A 239 -15.90 18.12 15.11
CA GLY A 239 -15.44 19.33 14.41
C GLY A 239 -16.12 19.45 13.04
N LEU A 240 -16.13 18.37 12.25
CA LEU A 240 -16.83 18.33 10.97
C LEU A 240 -18.35 18.52 11.11
N ALA A 241 -18.96 17.86 12.10
CA ALA A 241 -20.39 18.01 12.42
C ALA A 241 -20.74 19.45 12.79
N ALA A 242 -19.95 20.06 13.69
CA ALA A 242 -20.14 21.44 14.11
C ALA A 242 -19.93 22.42 12.95
N TRP A 243 -18.93 22.20 12.10
CA TRP A 243 -18.72 23.00 10.89
C TRP A 243 -19.92 22.91 9.95
N ARG A 244 -20.40 21.69 9.65
CA ARG A 244 -21.57 21.46 8.79
C ARG A 244 -22.84 22.10 9.36
N SER A 245 -22.99 22.11 10.68
CA SER A 245 -24.09 22.75 11.40
C SER A 245 -23.89 24.25 11.65
N ASN A 246 -22.90 24.89 11.02
CA ASN A 246 -22.55 26.31 11.19
C ASN A 246 -22.20 26.73 12.64
N LYS A 247 -21.81 25.80 13.50
CA LYS A 247 -21.36 26.03 14.88
C LYS A 247 -19.85 26.28 14.92
N ILE A 248 -19.40 27.35 14.26
CA ILE A 248 -17.97 27.62 14.00
C ILE A 248 -17.12 27.67 15.28
N ASN A 249 -17.62 28.28 16.35
CA ASN A 249 -16.90 28.36 17.63
C ASN A 249 -16.71 26.99 18.30
N GLU A 250 -17.66 26.06 18.14
CA GLU A 250 -17.49 24.69 18.61
C GLU A 250 -16.53 23.90 17.72
N ALA A 251 -16.69 24.05 16.40
CA ALA A 251 -15.83 23.40 15.42
C ALA A 251 -14.35 23.75 15.65
N GLN A 252 -14.06 25.04 15.91
CA GLN A 252 -12.74 25.53 16.27
C GLN A 252 -12.13 24.70 17.42
N LYS A 253 -12.83 24.60 18.56
CA LYS A 253 -12.33 23.89 19.75
C LYS A 253 -12.03 22.42 19.46
N PHE A 254 -12.88 21.75 18.68
CA PHE A 254 -12.65 20.35 18.31
C PHE A 254 -11.44 20.17 17.39
N PHE A 255 -11.29 21.03 16.38
CA PHE A 255 -10.16 20.94 15.45
C PHE A 255 -8.83 21.28 16.11
N GLU A 256 -8.78 22.30 16.97
CA GLU A 256 -7.60 22.61 17.79
C GLU A 256 -7.24 21.44 18.71
N HIS A 257 -8.25 20.82 19.36
CA HIS A 257 -8.04 19.62 20.17
C HIS A 257 -7.43 18.48 19.36
N VAL A 258 -7.92 18.22 18.13
CA VAL A 258 -7.35 17.19 17.25
C VAL A 258 -5.90 17.52 16.88
N ALA A 259 -5.62 18.79 16.55
CA ALA A 259 -4.31 19.24 16.10
C ALA A 259 -3.21 19.05 17.14
N VAL A 260 -3.50 19.36 18.41
CA VAL A 260 -2.50 19.33 19.50
C VAL A 260 -2.46 18.00 20.26
N ASN A 261 -3.33 17.05 19.92
CA ASN A 261 -3.40 15.78 20.65
C ASN A 261 -2.24 14.86 20.27
N SER A 262 -1.44 14.46 21.26
CA SER A 262 -0.30 13.55 21.05
C SER A 262 -0.68 12.16 20.53
N ALA A 263 -1.95 11.75 20.62
CA ALA A 263 -2.44 10.50 20.03
C ALA A 263 -2.93 10.66 18.58
N ALA A 264 -2.96 11.88 18.03
CA ALA A 264 -3.32 12.10 16.64
C ALA A 264 -2.23 11.58 15.71
N THR A 265 -2.64 10.96 14.61
CA THR A 265 -1.70 10.68 13.51
C THR A 265 -1.33 11.99 12.82
N ASN A 266 -0.18 12.04 12.14
CA ASN A 266 0.21 13.24 11.38
C ASN A 266 -0.90 13.68 10.41
N ASP A 267 -1.62 12.74 9.77
CA ASP A 267 -2.76 13.06 8.90
C ASP A 267 -3.89 13.79 9.63
N LEU A 268 -4.25 13.31 10.83
CA LEU A 268 -5.31 13.93 11.63
C LEU A 268 -4.86 15.23 12.27
N ALA A 269 -3.62 15.32 12.74
CA ALA A 269 -3.06 16.55 13.27
C ALA A 269 -3.03 17.65 12.20
N ALA A 270 -2.58 17.31 10.98
CA ALA A 270 -2.62 18.22 9.83
C ALA A 270 -4.06 18.64 9.48
N ALA A 271 -5.00 17.69 9.48
CA ALA A 271 -6.41 17.97 9.23
C ALA A 271 -7.01 18.90 10.29
N GLY A 272 -6.76 18.63 11.57
CA GLY A 272 -7.17 19.47 12.69
C GLY A 272 -6.63 20.89 12.54
N SER A 273 -5.33 21.03 12.31
CA SER A 273 -4.68 22.33 12.11
C SER A 273 -5.27 23.10 10.92
N PHE A 274 -5.46 22.43 9.78
CA PHE A 274 -6.02 23.07 8.58
C PHE A 274 -7.46 23.55 8.81
N TRP A 275 -8.32 22.73 9.40
CA TRP A 275 -9.71 23.12 9.65
C TRP A 275 -9.84 24.12 10.81
N ALA A 276 -8.94 24.09 11.80
CA ALA A 276 -8.84 25.15 12.81
C ALA A 276 -8.50 26.49 12.14
N SER A 277 -7.56 26.52 11.18
CA SER A 277 -7.27 27.70 10.38
C SER A 277 -8.52 28.24 9.66
N ARG A 278 -9.29 27.36 9.03
CA ARG A 278 -10.56 27.73 8.38
C ARG A 278 -11.58 28.32 9.34
N CYS A 279 -11.70 27.79 10.56
CA CYS A 279 -12.54 28.36 11.61
C CYS A 279 -12.09 29.77 12.02
N HIS A 280 -10.79 29.97 12.26
CA HIS A 280 -10.26 31.29 12.61
C HIS A 280 -10.46 32.33 11.50
N LEU A 281 -10.31 31.91 10.24
CA LEU A 281 -10.55 32.79 9.09
C LEU A 281 -12.03 33.20 9.01
N SER A 282 -12.95 32.25 9.18
CA SER A 282 -14.41 32.52 9.24
C SER A 282 -14.76 33.48 10.39
N SER A 283 -14.08 33.35 11.52
CA SER A 283 -14.21 34.24 12.69
C SER A 283 -13.40 35.54 12.60
N ARG A 284 -12.90 35.92 11.40
CA ARG A 284 -12.13 37.15 11.14
C ARG A 284 -10.84 37.29 11.99
N ARG A 285 -10.14 36.18 12.25
CA ARG A 285 -8.87 36.11 12.99
C ARG A 285 -7.72 35.63 12.08
N PRO A 286 -7.31 36.40 11.07
CA PRO A 286 -6.36 35.95 10.04
C PRO A 286 -4.98 35.59 10.60
N ARG A 287 -4.49 36.28 11.64
CA ARG A 287 -3.21 35.95 12.29
C ARG A 287 -3.22 34.53 12.86
N LYS A 288 -4.24 34.18 13.65
CA LYS A 288 -4.41 32.81 14.18
C LYS A 288 -4.63 31.80 13.07
N ALA A 289 -5.37 32.17 12.02
CA ALA A 289 -5.56 31.31 10.87
C ALA A 289 -4.21 30.93 10.22
N ASN A 290 -3.29 31.89 10.06
CA ASN A 290 -1.95 31.63 9.53
C ASN A 290 -1.09 30.78 10.46
N GLU A 291 -1.17 30.98 11.79
CA GLU A 291 -0.48 30.14 12.79
C GLU A 291 -0.89 28.66 12.63
N TRP A 292 -2.20 28.39 12.56
CA TRP A 292 -2.72 27.04 12.36
C TRP A 292 -2.41 26.46 10.98
N LEU A 293 -2.38 27.29 9.94
CA LEU A 293 -2.01 26.86 8.60
C LEU A 293 -0.54 26.43 8.55
N ARG A 294 0.36 27.17 9.23
CA ARG A 294 1.77 26.76 9.39
C ARG A 294 1.89 25.45 10.16
N ALA A 295 1.10 25.27 11.23
CA ALA A 295 1.07 24.03 11.98
C ALA A 295 0.61 22.83 11.13
N ALA A 296 -0.33 23.02 10.19
CA ALA A 296 -0.70 21.99 9.23
C ALA A 296 0.46 21.67 8.25
N ALA A 297 1.14 22.70 7.74
CA ALA A 297 2.22 22.57 6.76
C ALA A 297 3.44 21.78 7.28
N VAL A 298 3.70 21.78 8.60
CA VAL A 298 4.75 20.95 9.24
C VAL A 298 4.56 19.45 8.96
N HIS A 299 3.33 19.00 8.77
CA HIS A 299 3.02 17.59 8.49
C HIS A 299 3.12 17.28 7.00
N GLU A 300 4.34 17.35 6.48
CA GLU A 300 4.67 17.06 5.08
C GLU A 300 4.17 15.67 4.64
N GLY A 301 3.72 15.60 3.39
CA GLY A 301 3.23 14.37 2.76
C GLY A 301 1.82 13.93 3.19
N THR A 302 1.17 14.71 4.06
CA THR A 302 -0.27 14.57 4.35
C THR A 302 -1.08 15.46 3.40
N PHE A 303 -2.33 15.10 3.11
CA PHE A 303 -3.21 15.88 2.23
C PHE A 303 -3.36 17.34 2.70
N TYR A 304 -3.68 17.53 3.97
CA TYR A 304 -3.90 18.87 4.53
C TYR A 304 -2.60 19.64 4.74
N GLY A 305 -1.46 18.97 4.98
CA GLY A 305 -0.17 19.64 5.06
C GLY A 305 0.28 20.20 3.71
N VAL A 306 0.10 19.45 2.62
CA VAL A 306 0.41 19.91 1.25
C VAL A 306 -0.46 21.10 0.86
N ILE A 307 -1.77 21.03 1.14
CA ILE A 307 -2.69 22.14 0.85
C ILE A 307 -2.33 23.37 1.69
N ALA A 308 -1.98 23.18 2.97
CA ALA A 308 -1.59 24.27 3.85
C ALA A 308 -0.31 24.96 3.40
N ALA A 309 0.72 24.20 3.01
CA ALA A 309 1.96 24.76 2.46
C ALA A 309 1.69 25.59 1.21
N ARG A 310 0.89 25.05 0.27
CA ARG A 310 0.50 25.76 -0.95
C ARG A 310 -0.29 27.05 -0.66
N ALA A 311 -1.21 27.01 0.30
CA ALA A 311 -1.99 28.18 0.71
C ALA A 311 -1.13 29.26 1.38
N LEU A 312 0.00 28.90 1.98
CA LEU A 312 0.98 29.84 2.54
C LEU A 312 1.98 30.38 1.51
N GLY A 313 1.95 29.90 0.27
CA GLY A 313 2.99 30.19 -0.72
C GLY A 313 4.36 29.60 -0.37
N ILE A 314 4.39 28.54 0.45
CA ILE A 314 5.61 27.82 0.80
C ILE A 314 5.78 26.69 -0.22
N ASP A 315 6.94 26.65 -0.88
CA ASP A 315 7.28 25.54 -1.75
C ASP A 315 7.30 24.23 -0.97
N SER A 316 6.66 23.19 -1.50
CA SER A 316 6.60 21.90 -0.82
C SER A 316 8.00 21.27 -0.83
N ASN A 317 8.66 21.23 0.31
CA ASN A 317 9.98 20.58 0.50
C ASN A 317 9.90 19.04 0.52
N LEU A 318 8.96 18.43 -0.22
CA LEU A 318 8.89 16.98 -0.32
C LEU A 318 10.17 16.47 -0.99
N ASP A 319 11.05 15.85 -0.20
CA ASP A 319 12.32 15.33 -0.70
C ASP A 319 12.11 13.99 -1.41
N PHE A 320 12.01 14.05 -2.74
CA PHE A 320 12.00 12.89 -3.62
C PHE A 320 13.40 12.44 -4.06
N LYS A 321 14.49 12.98 -3.48
CA LYS A 321 15.83 12.49 -3.78
C LYS A 321 15.98 11.05 -3.33
N ASN A 322 16.64 10.25 -4.17
CA ASN A 322 16.96 8.88 -3.81
C ASN A 322 18.06 8.88 -2.75
N PRO A 323 17.91 8.16 -1.62
CA PRO A 323 18.97 8.09 -0.62
C PRO A 323 20.25 7.54 -1.23
N LYS A 324 21.40 8.09 -0.83
CA LYS A 324 22.70 7.57 -1.25
C LYS A 324 22.79 6.09 -0.88
N VAL A 325 23.03 5.26 -1.88
CA VAL A 325 23.31 3.84 -1.69
C VAL A 325 24.72 3.71 -1.13
N SER A 326 24.85 3.02 0.00
CA SER A 326 26.14 2.80 0.64
C SER A 326 27.08 2.01 -0.26
N ASP A 327 28.34 2.43 -0.36
CA ASP A 327 29.35 1.80 -1.23
C ASP A 327 29.60 0.33 -0.85
N ASN A 328 29.44 0.00 0.43
CA ASN A 328 29.58 -1.36 0.95
C ASN A 328 28.31 -2.23 0.78
N LEU A 329 27.21 -1.73 0.21
CA LEU A 329 26.00 -2.54 0.02
C LEU A 329 26.30 -3.82 -0.78
N PHE A 330 27.18 -3.68 -1.77
CA PHE A 330 27.53 -4.75 -2.69
C PHE A 330 28.88 -5.40 -2.42
N SER A 331 29.70 -4.86 -1.51
CA SER A 331 31.02 -5.44 -1.19
C SER A 331 30.89 -6.87 -0.65
N ASN A 332 29.88 -7.09 0.19
CA ASN A 332 29.63 -8.38 0.86
C ASN A 332 28.62 -9.25 0.10
N ILE A 333 28.50 -9.08 -1.22
CA ILE A 333 27.56 -9.85 -2.05
C ILE A 333 27.71 -11.37 -1.85
N ARG A 334 28.93 -11.85 -1.57
CA ARG A 334 29.22 -13.28 -1.35
C ARG A 334 28.57 -13.85 -0.09
N GLU A 335 28.40 -13.03 0.95
CA GLU A 335 27.84 -13.42 2.25
C GLU A 335 26.33 -13.65 2.17
N PHE A 336 25.64 -13.01 1.23
CA PHE A 336 24.19 -13.05 1.12
C PHE A 336 23.73 -13.75 -0.17
N PRO A 337 23.37 -15.05 -0.13
CA PRO A 337 22.82 -15.77 -1.29
C PRO A 337 21.63 -15.05 -1.94
N HIS A 338 20.76 -14.44 -1.12
CA HIS A 338 19.64 -13.62 -1.59
C HIS A 338 20.09 -12.41 -2.42
N MET A 339 21.15 -11.71 -2.03
CA MET A 339 21.67 -10.56 -2.77
C MET A 339 22.17 -10.98 -4.15
N ARG A 340 22.92 -12.08 -4.24
CA ARG A 340 23.44 -12.58 -5.52
C ARG A 340 22.31 -12.98 -6.47
N ARG A 341 21.29 -13.68 -5.96
CA ARG A 341 20.10 -14.06 -6.76
C ARG A 341 19.30 -12.83 -7.16
N PHE A 342 19.13 -11.87 -6.26
CA PHE A 342 18.49 -10.58 -6.51
C PHE A 342 19.14 -9.85 -7.69
N LEU A 343 20.46 -9.66 -7.63
CA LEU A 343 21.23 -8.99 -8.69
C LEU A 343 21.18 -9.77 -10.00
N ALA A 344 21.33 -11.10 -9.95
CA ALA A 344 21.20 -11.95 -11.13
C ALA A 344 19.80 -11.85 -11.78
N LEU A 345 18.72 -11.75 -10.99
CA LEU A 345 17.36 -11.56 -11.52
C LEU A 345 17.15 -10.15 -12.09
N LEU A 346 17.78 -9.13 -11.50
CA LEU A 346 17.79 -7.78 -12.05
C LEU A 346 18.49 -7.71 -13.41
N GLN A 347 19.64 -8.40 -13.57
CA GLN A 347 20.32 -8.52 -14.87
C GLN A 347 19.43 -9.15 -15.95
N LEU A 348 18.54 -10.08 -15.55
CA LEU A 348 17.56 -10.69 -16.45
C LEU A 348 16.30 -9.82 -16.68
N LYS A 349 16.25 -8.60 -16.14
CA LYS A 349 15.06 -7.71 -16.15
C LYS A 349 13.83 -8.36 -15.52
N LYS A 350 14.02 -9.25 -14.53
CA LYS A 350 12.95 -9.95 -13.81
C LYS A 350 12.64 -9.29 -12.47
N SER A 351 12.23 -8.02 -12.49
CA SER A 351 12.00 -7.21 -11.27
C SER A 351 11.02 -7.86 -10.29
N LYS A 352 9.98 -8.56 -10.77
CA LYS A 352 8.99 -9.25 -9.91
C LYS A 352 9.58 -10.42 -9.13
N GLU A 353 10.51 -11.15 -9.73
CA GLU A 353 11.23 -12.23 -9.08
C GLU A 353 12.32 -11.66 -8.16
N ALA A 354 13.03 -10.63 -8.60
CA ALA A 354 14.03 -9.93 -7.80
C ALA A 354 13.43 -9.32 -6.54
N GLU A 355 12.24 -8.70 -6.63
CA GLU A 355 11.50 -8.16 -5.49
C GLU A 355 11.17 -9.22 -4.43
N LYS A 356 11.06 -10.50 -4.82
CA LYS A 356 10.87 -11.58 -3.85
C LYS A 356 12.16 -11.94 -3.12
N GLU A 357 13.31 -11.85 -3.77
CA GLU A 357 14.61 -12.08 -3.12
C GLU A 357 14.96 -10.93 -2.16
N ILE A 358 14.80 -9.67 -2.58
CA ILE A 358 15.13 -8.51 -1.74
C ILE A 358 14.26 -8.44 -0.48
N ARG A 359 13.04 -8.98 -0.52
CA ARG A 359 12.16 -9.12 0.65
C ARG A 359 12.70 -10.05 1.73
N SER A 360 13.42 -11.11 1.36
CA SER A 360 14.12 -11.94 2.33
C SER A 360 15.35 -11.21 2.88
N LEU A 361 16.06 -10.52 1.99
CA LEU A 361 17.30 -9.81 2.31
C LEU A 361 17.12 -8.69 3.35
N PHE A 362 15.99 -8.00 3.35
CA PHE A 362 15.71 -6.87 4.25
C PHE A 362 15.87 -7.15 5.75
N TYR A 363 15.65 -8.41 6.18
CA TYR A 363 15.83 -8.81 7.59
C TYR A 363 17.13 -9.56 7.86
N VAL A 364 17.96 -9.73 6.84
CA VAL A 364 19.23 -10.45 6.90
C VAL A 364 20.40 -9.48 6.85
N VAL A 365 20.27 -8.38 6.11
CA VAL A 365 21.30 -7.33 6.07
C VAL A 365 21.34 -6.53 7.38
N PRO A 366 22.51 -5.97 7.73
CA PRO A 366 22.63 -4.98 8.78
C PRO A 366 21.66 -3.81 8.61
N ASP A 367 21.22 -3.24 9.72
CA ASP A 367 20.19 -2.19 9.76
C ASP A 367 20.60 -0.96 8.96
N GLN A 368 21.90 -0.62 8.98
CA GLN A 368 22.46 0.51 8.23
C GLN A 368 22.28 0.36 6.70
N LEU A 369 22.15 -0.86 6.19
CA LEU A 369 22.00 -1.14 4.75
C LEU A 369 20.54 -1.18 4.28
N ARG A 370 19.57 -1.18 5.19
CA ARG A 370 18.15 -1.29 4.84
C ARG A 370 17.63 -0.07 4.05
N SER A 371 18.16 1.13 4.34
CA SER A 371 17.86 2.35 3.57
C SER A 371 18.40 2.23 2.14
N SER A 372 19.61 1.68 1.97
CA SER A 372 20.21 1.43 0.65
C SER A 372 19.42 0.40 -0.15
N LEU A 373 18.95 -0.70 0.47
CA LEU A 373 18.03 -1.64 -0.20
C LEU A 373 16.72 -0.97 -0.63
N THR A 374 16.20 -0.06 0.19
CA THR A 374 14.98 0.70 -0.10
C THR A 374 15.19 1.64 -1.28
N ALA A 375 16.32 2.35 -1.32
CA ALA A 375 16.72 3.23 -2.42
C ALA A 375 16.88 2.45 -3.74
N VAL A 376 17.52 1.27 -3.70
CA VAL A 376 17.65 0.41 -4.88
C VAL A 376 16.27 -0.01 -5.41
N ALA A 377 15.36 -0.41 -4.53
CA ALA A 377 14.04 -0.86 -4.95
C ALA A 377 13.13 0.25 -5.48
N ALA A 378 13.29 1.48 -4.97
CA ALA A 378 12.48 2.65 -5.36
C ALA A 378 12.60 2.95 -6.87
N VAL A 379 13.78 2.73 -7.45
CA VAL A 379 14.09 3.07 -8.85
C VAL A 379 14.21 1.84 -9.78
N ASN A 380 14.10 0.61 -9.25
CA ASN A 380 14.25 -0.64 -10.03
C ASN A 380 12.94 -1.41 -10.26
N GLY A 381 11.79 -0.71 -10.23
CA GLY A 381 10.50 -1.30 -10.59
C GLY A 381 9.96 -2.28 -9.55
N MET A 382 10.24 -2.04 -8.26
CA MET A 382 9.85 -2.88 -7.11
C MET A 382 8.97 -2.12 -6.11
N PRO A 383 7.84 -1.55 -6.56
CA PRO A 383 7.07 -0.60 -5.77
C PRO A 383 6.50 -1.22 -4.48
N GLY A 384 6.14 -2.51 -4.52
CA GLY A 384 5.56 -3.20 -3.38
C GLY A 384 6.55 -3.33 -2.21
N PHE A 385 7.82 -3.63 -2.51
CA PHE A 385 8.89 -3.65 -1.52
C PHE A 385 9.27 -2.24 -1.07
N ALA A 386 9.51 -1.30 -2.00
CA ALA A 386 9.94 0.05 -1.69
C ALA A 386 9.00 0.75 -0.70
N MET A 387 7.68 0.71 -0.94
CA MET A 387 6.70 1.29 -0.02
C MET A 387 6.70 0.60 1.34
N ARG A 388 6.86 -0.73 1.33
CA ARG A 388 6.80 -1.53 2.55
C ARG A 388 8.03 -1.29 3.41
N SER A 389 9.23 -1.27 2.83
CA SER A 389 10.48 -1.02 3.53
C SER A 389 10.57 0.43 4.02
N ALA A 390 10.18 1.41 3.19
CA ALA A 390 10.10 2.81 3.62
C ALA A 390 9.12 3.01 4.79
N GLY A 391 7.97 2.31 4.77
CA GLY A 391 7.02 2.31 5.87
C GLY A 391 7.58 1.69 7.16
N VAL A 392 8.42 0.65 7.07
CA VAL A 392 9.14 0.08 8.23
C VAL A 392 10.12 1.11 8.78
N LEU A 393 11.00 1.65 7.92
CA LEU A 393 12.06 2.57 8.32
C LEU A 393 11.48 3.84 8.97
N LYS A 394 10.38 4.38 8.43
CA LYS A 394 9.66 5.51 9.03
C LYS A 394 9.13 5.19 10.43
N GLN A 395 8.67 3.96 10.69
CA GLN A 395 8.23 3.56 12.03
C GLN A 395 9.39 3.34 13.01
N GLU A 396 10.57 3.01 12.49
CA GLU A 396 11.82 2.86 13.25
C GLU A 396 12.51 4.21 13.51
N GLY A 397 11.94 5.33 13.05
CA GLY A 397 12.46 6.68 13.30
C GLY A 397 13.44 7.20 12.24
N HIS A 398 13.63 6.48 11.14
CA HIS A 398 14.42 6.97 10.01
C HIS A 398 13.70 8.12 9.26
N PRO A 399 14.44 8.93 8.47
CA PRO A 399 13.85 9.93 7.58
C PRO A 399 12.76 9.36 6.67
N THR A 400 11.82 10.21 6.25
CA THR A 400 10.77 9.81 5.32
C THR A 400 11.33 9.77 3.89
N TYR A 401 11.43 8.57 3.32
CA TYR A 401 11.87 8.38 1.95
C TYR A 401 10.70 8.47 0.96
N PHE A 402 10.35 9.68 0.49
CA PHE A 402 9.18 9.88 -0.37
C PHE A 402 9.27 9.13 -1.70
N ILE A 403 10.45 9.06 -2.34
CA ILE A 403 10.65 8.27 -3.56
C ILE A 403 10.27 6.79 -3.39
N ALA A 404 10.48 6.22 -2.20
CA ALA A 404 10.14 4.84 -1.91
C ALA A 404 8.67 4.68 -1.48
N LEU A 405 8.05 5.72 -0.89
CA LEU A 405 6.62 5.76 -0.58
C LEU A 405 5.74 6.03 -1.81
N TYR A 406 6.31 6.63 -2.85
CA TYR A 406 5.68 6.90 -4.15
C TYR A 406 6.57 6.37 -5.29
N PRO A 407 6.84 5.05 -5.33
CA PRO A 407 7.83 4.46 -6.23
C PRO A 407 7.30 4.26 -7.65
N PHE A 408 8.23 4.10 -8.59
CA PHE A 408 7.92 3.82 -9.98
C PHE A 408 7.78 2.31 -10.25
N PRO A 409 6.70 1.87 -10.91
CA PRO A 409 6.51 0.46 -11.27
C PRO A 409 7.38 0.04 -12.46
N SER A 410 7.50 -1.27 -12.67
CA SER A 410 8.16 -1.86 -13.85
C SER A 410 7.28 -1.93 -15.10
N TRP A 411 6.01 -1.54 -15.01
CA TRP A 411 5.09 -1.48 -16.14
C TRP A 411 4.92 -0.03 -16.60
N THR A 412 4.60 0.16 -17.88
CA THR A 412 4.34 1.47 -18.46
C THR A 412 2.84 1.75 -18.54
N ILE A 413 2.47 3.02 -18.60
CA ILE A 413 1.10 3.44 -18.87
C ILE A 413 0.85 3.30 -20.38
N PRO A 414 -0.18 2.54 -20.82
CA PRO A 414 -0.52 2.45 -22.24
C PRO A 414 -1.00 3.79 -22.81
N GLU A 415 -0.69 4.08 -24.07
CA GLU A 415 -1.12 5.32 -24.77
C GLU A 415 -2.63 5.55 -24.78
N LYS A 416 -3.43 4.49 -24.68
CA LYS A 416 -4.91 4.56 -24.64
C LYS A 416 -5.48 5.00 -23.29
N VAL A 417 -4.64 5.32 -22.31
CA VAL A 417 -5.06 5.85 -21.01
C VAL A 417 -5.30 7.35 -21.17
N LEU A 418 -6.49 7.79 -20.77
CA LEU A 418 -6.99 9.16 -20.92
C LEU A 418 -6.69 10.06 -19.71
N LEU A 419 -6.36 9.45 -18.58
CA LEU A 419 -6.07 10.16 -17.33
C LEU A 419 -4.63 10.63 -17.27
N ASP A 420 -4.42 11.72 -16.55
CA ASP A 420 -3.10 12.19 -16.12
C ASP A 420 -2.27 11.03 -15.48
N PRO A 421 -1.01 10.81 -15.90
CA PRO A 421 -0.16 9.76 -15.35
C PRO A 421 -0.01 9.77 -13.83
N ALA A 422 0.11 10.95 -13.20
CA ALA A 422 0.22 11.07 -11.76
C ALA A 422 -1.10 10.64 -11.08
N LEU A 423 -2.26 11.00 -11.64
CA LEU A 423 -3.55 10.52 -11.16
C LEU A 423 -3.69 8.99 -11.27
N VAL A 424 -3.25 8.40 -12.40
CA VAL A 424 -3.22 6.93 -12.58
C VAL A 424 -2.38 6.28 -11.49
N PHE A 425 -1.16 6.78 -11.26
CA PHE A 425 -0.30 6.24 -10.22
C PHE A 425 -0.89 6.42 -8.81
N ALA A 426 -1.52 7.56 -8.52
CA ALA A 426 -2.19 7.80 -7.25
C ALA A 426 -3.32 6.80 -6.99
N ILE A 427 -4.19 6.57 -7.98
CA ILE A 427 -5.28 5.57 -7.89
C ILE A 427 -4.70 4.18 -7.72
N VAL A 428 -3.73 3.78 -8.54
CA VAL A 428 -3.13 2.44 -8.48
C VAL A 428 -2.43 2.18 -7.15
N ARG A 429 -1.76 3.21 -6.60
CA ARG A 429 -1.13 3.16 -5.28
C ARG A 429 -2.17 2.91 -4.19
N GLN A 430 -3.29 3.64 -4.22
CA GLN A 430 -4.35 3.52 -3.23
C GLN A 430 -5.09 2.18 -3.34
N GLU A 431 -5.42 1.75 -4.55
CA GLU A 431 -6.28 0.59 -4.80
C GLU A 431 -5.55 -0.75 -4.68
N SER A 432 -4.33 -0.84 -5.24
CA SER A 432 -3.60 -2.11 -5.32
C SER A 432 -2.21 -2.07 -4.73
N GLN A 433 -1.72 -0.89 -4.34
CA GLN A 433 -0.32 -0.70 -3.94
C GLN A 433 0.62 -1.24 -5.02
N PHE A 434 0.30 -0.94 -6.28
CA PHE A 434 1.01 -1.38 -7.49
C PHE A 434 1.07 -2.91 -7.71
N TYR A 435 0.28 -3.70 -6.99
CA TYR A 435 0.30 -5.16 -7.13
C TYR A 435 -0.67 -5.63 -8.24
N PRO A 436 -0.19 -6.10 -9.42
CA PRO A 436 -1.07 -6.39 -10.55
C PRO A 436 -2.03 -7.56 -10.31
N ARG A 437 -1.74 -8.42 -9.32
CA ARG A 437 -2.58 -9.56 -8.96
C ARG A 437 -3.42 -9.29 -7.71
N ALA A 438 -3.60 -8.02 -7.33
CA ALA A 438 -4.46 -7.64 -6.22
C ALA A 438 -5.90 -8.10 -6.46
N LYS A 439 -6.50 -8.69 -5.43
CA LYS A 439 -7.89 -9.15 -5.44
C LYS A 439 -8.57 -8.74 -4.13
N SER A 440 -9.61 -7.92 -4.20
CA SER A 440 -10.38 -7.54 -3.01
C SER A 440 -11.29 -8.68 -2.54
N ARG A 441 -11.77 -8.58 -1.29
CA ARG A 441 -12.77 -9.52 -0.74
C ARG A 441 -14.07 -9.53 -1.53
N ARG A 442 -14.46 -8.39 -2.10
CA ARG A 442 -15.66 -8.24 -2.94
C ARG A 442 -15.43 -8.70 -4.40
N GLY A 443 -14.19 -9.01 -4.77
CA GLY A 443 -13.86 -9.57 -6.07
C GLY A 443 -13.31 -8.59 -7.10
N ALA A 444 -12.99 -7.35 -6.71
CA ALA A 444 -12.25 -6.39 -7.52
C ALA A 444 -10.85 -6.91 -7.86
N ARG A 445 -10.31 -6.56 -9.03
CA ARG A 445 -9.09 -7.17 -9.59
C ARG A 445 -8.17 -6.15 -10.26
N GLY A 446 -6.87 -6.41 -10.15
CA GLY A 446 -5.84 -5.69 -10.88
C GLY A 446 -5.38 -4.40 -10.19
N LEU A 447 -4.66 -3.58 -10.95
CA LEU A 447 -4.01 -2.35 -10.48
C LEU A 447 -5.01 -1.28 -10.02
N MET A 448 -6.09 -1.07 -10.77
CA MET A 448 -7.15 -0.09 -10.48
C MET A 448 -8.39 -0.74 -9.85
N GLN A 449 -8.25 -1.95 -9.28
CA GLN A 449 -9.32 -2.68 -8.56
C GLN A 449 -10.69 -2.66 -9.28
N LEU A 450 -10.71 -3.07 -10.55
CA LEU A 450 -11.95 -3.13 -11.30
C LEU A 450 -12.80 -4.33 -10.89
N MET A 451 -14.10 -4.07 -10.69
CA MET A 451 -15.10 -5.14 -10.57
C MET A 451 -15.32 -5.79 -11.94
N PRO A 452 -15.37 -7.14 -12.03
CA PRO A 452 -15.56 -7.80 -13.33
C PRO A 452 -16.81 -7.38 -14.09
N ARG A 453 -17.90 -7.07 -13.39
CA ARG A 453 -19.15 -6.57 -14.00
C ARG A 453 -18.96 -5.18 -14.62
N THR A 454 -18.31 -4.28 -13.90
CA THR A 454 -17.95 -2.93 -14.38
C THR A 454 -17.03 -3.01 -15.59
N ALA A 455 -15.96 -3.79 -15.51
CA ALA A 455 -15.03 -4.00 -16.62
C ALA A 455 -15.71 -4.61 -17.87
N ALA A 456 -16.69 -5.51 -17.68
CA ALA A 456 -17.46 -6.08 -18.78
C ALA A 456 -18.38 -5.07 -19.47
N ALA A 457 -18.97 -4.15 -18.71
CA ALA A 457 -19.82 -3.09 -19.23
C ALA A 457 -19.00 -2.11 -20.08
N ILE A 458 -17.90 -1.59 -19.52
CA ILE A 458 -17.01 -0.61 -20.17
C ILE A 458 -16.35 -1.22 -21.41
N GLY A 459 -15.73 -2.39 -21.28
CA GLY A 459 -15.02 -3.03 -22.39
C GLY A 459 -15.94 -3.71 -23.41
N ARG A 460 -17.27 -3.57 -23.28
CA ARG A 460 -18.31 -4.26 -24.08
C ARG A 460 -18.02 -5.76 -24.26
N ASN A 461 -17.40 -6.39 -23.27
CA ASN A 461 -16.81 -7.72 -23.40
C ASN A 461 -17.78 -8.80 -22.90
N LYS A 462 -18.42 -9.50 -23.85
CA LYS A 462 -19.39 -10.58 -23.57
C LYS A 462 -18.79 -11.75 -22.79
N GLN A 463 -17.49 -12.05 -22.92
CA GLN A 463 -16.84 -13.14 -22.17
C GLN A 463 -16.70 -12.78 -20.68
N LEU A 464 -16.22 -11.56 -20.38
CA LEU A 464 -16.16 -11.05 -19.00
C LEU A 464 -17.55 -10.98 -18.37
N LYS A 465 -18.56 -10.56 -19.16
CA LYS A 465 -19.97 -10.54 -18.73
C LYS A 465 -20.47 -11.93 -18.31
N ARG A 466 -20.07 -12.97 -19.05
CA ARG A 466 -20.37 -14.40 -18.75
C ARG A 466 -19.44 -15.00 -17.70
N GLY A 467 -18.60 -14.20 -17.02
CA GLY A 467 -17.71 -14.65 -15.97
C GLY A 467 -16.47 -15.42 -16.45
N LYS A 468 -16.27 -15.56 -17.76
CA LYS A 468 -15.06 -16.14 -18.36
C LYS A 468 -13.99 -15.06 -18.50
N GLY A 469 -12.71 -15.42 -18.37
CA GLY A 469 -11.59 -14.49 -18.60
C GLY A 469 -11.37 -13.43 -17.51
N ARG A 470 -11.94 -13.58 -16.30
CA ARG A 470 -11.74 -12.63 -15.17
C ARG A 470 -10.27 -12.41 -14.80
N ASP A 471 -9.43 -13.40 -15.06
CA ASP A 471 -7.99 -13.32 -14.81
C ASP A 471 -7.26 -12.38 -15.79
N ASN A 472 -7.88 -12.03 -16.93
CA ASN A 472 -7.36 -11.03 -17.84
C ASN A 472 -7.27 -9.65 -17.19
N LEU A 473 -8.09 -9.38 -16.16
CA LEU A 473 -8.00 -8.15 -15.36
C LEU A 473 -6.72 -8.06 -14.51
N PHE A 474 -5.92 -9.12 -14.42
CA PHE A 474 -4.57 -9.06 -13.83
C PHE A 474 -3.50 -8.64 -14.84
N ASN A 475 -3.84 -8.48 -16.12
CA ASN A 475 -2.97 -7.87 -17.11
C ASN A 475 -2.94 -6.35 -16.86
N PRO A 476 -1.77 -5.75 -16.53
CA PRO A 476 -1.66 -4.31 -16.27
C PRO A 476 -2.25 -3.44 -17.37
N ASN A 477 -1.90 -3.69 -18.63
CA ASN A 477 -2.30 -2.84 -19.74
C ASN A 477 -3.82 -2.79 -19.90
N LEU A 478 -4.47 -3.96 -19.92
CA LEU A 478 -5.92 -4.04 -20.01
C LEU A 478 -6.60 -3.37 -18.81
N ASN A 479 -6.07 -3.59 -17.60
CA ASN A 479 -6.66 -3.06 -16.38
C ASN A 479 -6.56 -1.53 -16.30
N LEU A 480 -5.42 -0.96 -16.72
CA LEU A 480 -5.20 0.49 -16.78
C LEU A 480 -6.11 1.15 -17.82
N ILE A 481 -6.23 0.58 -19.02
CA ILE A 481 -7.11 1.12 -20.07
C ILE A 481 -8.57 1.13 -19.59
N LEU A 482 -9.07 -0.02 -19.12
CA LEU A 482 -10.46 -0.11 -18.67
C LEU A 482 -10.74 0.75 -17.42
N GLY A 483 -9.77 0.90 -16.54
CA GLY A 483 -9.92 1.72 -15.34
C GLY A 483 -9.86 3.21 -15.65
N SER A 484 -9.00 3.62 -16.57
CA SER A 484 -8.98 4.99 -17.09
C SER A 484 -10.32 5.34 -17.73
N GLN A 485 -10.87 4.46 -18.58
CA GLN A 485 -12.17 4.68 -19.20
C GLN A 485 -13.27 4.78 -18.14
N TYR A 486 -13.26 3.92 -17.12
CA TYR A 486 -14.25 3.99 -16.04
C TYR A 486 -14.28 5.35 -15.35
N ILE A 487 -13.11 5.90 -15.02
CA ILE A 487 -13.04 7.21 -14.36
C ILE A 487 -13.48 8.31 -15.33
N SER A 488 -13.14 8.23 -16.62
CA SER A 488 -13.63 9.16 -17.64
C SER A 488 -15.17 9.16 -17.70
N ASP A 489 -15.76 7.98 -17.80
CA ASP A 489 -17.23 7.80 -17.83
C ASP A 489 -17.89 8.36 -16.56
N LEU A 490 -17.24 8.20 -15.39
CA LEU A 490 -17.73 8.78 -14.13
C LEU A 490 -17.64 10.30 -14.11
N MET A 491 -16.58 10.88 -14.67
CA MET A 491 -16.41 12.34 -14.73
C MET A 491 -17.47 13.01 -15.62
N GLU A 492 -17.93 12.30 -16.67
CA GLU A 492 -18.99 12.74 -17.57
C GLU A 492 -20.41 12.58 -16.98
N ASP A 493 -20.58 11.78 -15.92
CA ASP A 493 -21.88 11.60 -15.26
C ASP A 493 -22.37 12.91 -14.65
N GLU A 494 -23.61 13.29 -14.93
CA GLU A 494 -24.22 14.55 -14.46
C GLU A 494 -24.14 14.71 -12.94
N ARG A 495 -24.20 13.62 -12.16
CA ARG A 495 -24.13 13.67 -10.69
C ARG A 495 -22.72 14.04 -10.18
N VAL A 496 -21.71 13.64 -10.95
CA VAL A 496 -20.29 13.92 -10.67
C VAL A 496 -19.90 15.29 -11.23
N SER A 497 -20.44 15.67 -12.39
CA SER A 497 -20.29 17.00 -13.00
C SER A 497 -18.82 17.41 -13.15
N ASN A 498 -17.98 16.53 -13.71
CA ASN A 498 -16.54 16.73 -13.90
C ASN A 498 -15.76 17.06 -12.60
N ASN A 499 -16.26 16.60 -11.44
CA ASN A 499 -15.62 16.81 -10.14
C ASN A 499 -14.82 15.58 -9.70
N LEU A 500 -13.49 15.70 -9.71
CA LEU A 500 -12.58 14.62 -9.34
C LEU A 500 -12.81 14.08 -7.92
N PHE A 501 -13.15 14.95 -6.95
CA PHE A 501 -13.43 14.49 -5.59
C PHE A 501 -14.69 13.62 -5.54
N LYS A 502 -15.73 13.97 -6.29
CA LYS A 502 -16.94 13.14 -6.37
C LYS A 502 -16.70 11.84 -7.13
N ALA A 503 -15.83 11.83 -8.13
CA ALA A 503 -15.52 10.62 -8.91
C ALA A 503 -14.72 9.57 -8.10
N LEU A 504 -13.94 10.02 -7.11
CA LEU A 504 -13.04 9.18 -6.32
C LEU A 504 -13.59 8.75 -4.95
N VAL A 505 -14.79 9.20 -4.59
CA VAL A 505 -15.46 8.91 -3.29
C VAL A 505 -16.73 8.10 -3.54
#